data_AF-A0A645DW70-F1
#
_entry.id   AF-A0A645DW70-F1
#
_cell.length_a   1.000
_cell.length_b   1.000
_cell.length_c   1.000
_cell.angle_alpha   90.00
_cell.angle_beta   90.00
_cell.angle_gamma   90.00
#
_symmetry.space_group_name_H-M   'P 1'
#
loop_
_entity.id
_entity.type
_entity.pdbx_description
1 polymer ?
#
loop_
_entity_poly.entity_id
_entity_poly.type
_entity_poly.pdbx_seq_one_letter_code
_entity_poly.pdbx_strand_id
1 'polypeptide(L)'
;MFLTQNLFRGIRSMDNGGKPMVEKEHVLYDSATESKKSSFAAVVVSPLFVLSLLLVGVLAGFFAKRFGKAFSNGYLVVISLLGVVLGGIILITEHRELYMNYNLLWCNPLFGLVAIASFKGWKKTERMLSALSLVLLSILQLIWALDVQYAHPGFVVIVLTLALIFLSRIFARPAPKEPAQKQMSSGSR
;
A
#
# COMPACT_ATOMS: atom_id res chain seq x y z
N MET A 1 27.41 11.39 16.17
CA MET A 1 26.61 11.19 14.94
C MET A 1 27.56 10.73 13.84
N PHE A 2 27.34 9.54 13.29
CA PHE A 2 28.19 9.00 12.21
C PHE A 2 27.71 9.51 10.85
N LEU A 3 28.64 9.74 9.93
CA LEU A 3 28.34 10.03 8.54
C LEU A 3 27.67 8.81 7.90
N THR A 4 26.50 8.97 7.28
CA THR A 4 25.88 7.89 6.52
C THR A 4 26.73 7.57 5.28
N GLN A 5 26.76 6.30 4.85
CA GLN A 5 27.55 5.88 3.69
C GLN A 5 27.24 6.69 2.41
N ASN A 6 25.99 7.14 2.26
CA ASN A 6 25.57 7.95 1.13
C ASN A 6 26.21 9.34 1.15
N LEU A 7 26.30 9.97 2.32
CA LEU A 7 26.96 11.28 2.45
C LEU A 7 28.47 11.15 2.24
N PHE A 8 29.09 10.09 2.78
CA PHE A 8 30.51 9.79 2.55
C PHE A 8 30.80 9.61 1.05
N ARG A 9 29.99 8.81 0.36
CA ARG A 9 30.12 8.60 -1.09
C ARG A 9 29.93 9.90 -1.87
N GLY A 10 28.99 10.75 -1.46
CA GLY A 10 28.77 12.07 -2.05
C GLY A 10 30.01 12.96 -1.96
N ILE A 11 30.60 13.07 -0.77
CA ILE A 11 31.82 13.88 -0.54
C ILE A 11 33.01 13.31 -1.32
N ARG A 12 33.16 11.97 -1.36
CA ARG A 12 34.18 11.29 -2.17
C ARG A 12 34.07 11.64 -3.66
N SER A 13 32.85 11.77 -4.17
CA SER A 13 32.61 12.10 -5.58
C SER A 13 32.69 13.59 -5.91
N MET A 14 32.84 14.47 -4.92
CA MET A 14 32.91 15.91 -5.15
C MET A 14 34.30 16.34 -5.63
N ASP A 15 34.27 17.27 -6.57
CA ASP A 15 35.42 17.94 -7.15
C ASP A 15 35.18 19.46 -7.05
N ASN A 16 36.21 20.21 -6.65
CA ASN A 16 36.23 21.65 -6.80
C ASN A 16 37.27 22.08 -7.86
N GLY A 17 36.80 22.27 -9.09
CA GLY A 17 37.61 22.83 -10.19
C GLY A 17 38.69 21.89 -10.74
N GLY A 18 38.40 20.59 -10.85
CA GLY A 18 39.33 19.54 -11.29
C GLY A 18 40.16 18.92 -10.17
N LYS A 19 39.90 19.28 -8.90
CA LYS A 19 40.59 18.78 -7.72
C LYS A 19 39.62 18.02 -6.80
N PRO A 20 39.87 16.73 -6.52
CA PRO A 20 39.03 15.93 -5.64
C PRO A 20 39.04 16.51 -4.22
N MET A 21 37.88 16.56 -3.57
CA MET A 21 37.75 17.07 -2.19
C MET A 21 38.26 16.09 -1.13
N VAL A 22 38.44 14.82 -1.50
CA VAL A 22 38.99 13.78 -0.64
C VAL A 22 40.34 13.35 -1.20
N GLU A 23 41.41 13.62 -0.45
CA GLU A 23 42.77 13.27 -0.84
C GLU A 23 43.13 11.83 -0.45
N LYS A 24 42.78 11.41 0.77
CA LYS A 24 43.06 10.06 1.29
C LYS A 24 41.95 9.57 2.21
N GLU A 25 41.59 8.29 2.07
CA GLU A 25 40.66 7.58 2.93
C GLU A 25 41.44 6.56 3.77
N HIS A 26 41.21 6.54 5.08
CA HIS A 26 41.76 5.53 5.98
C HIS A 26 40.63 4.72 6.60
N VAL A 27 40.55 3.45 6.23
CA VAL A 27 39.60 2.50 6.84
C VAL A 27 40.24 1.95 8.11
N LEU A 28 39.74 2.39 9.27
CA LEU A 28 40.27 1.96 10.59
C LEU A 28 39.75 0.58 11.00
N TYR A 29 38.58 0.20 10.49
CA TYR A 29 37.92 -1.07 10.77
C TYR A 29 37.00 -1.40 9.61
N ASP A 30 37.35 -2.43 8.85
CA ASP A 30 36.46 -3.02 7.85
C ASP A 30 35.79 -4.22 8.51
N SER A 31 34.56 -4.05 9.00
CA SER A 31 33.79 -5.22 9.39
C SER A 31 33.60 -6.02 8.11
N ALA A 32 34.28 -7.17 8.00
CA ALA A 32 33.99 -8.13 6.94
C ALA A 32 32.48 -8.30 6.96
N THR A 33 31.81 -7.74 5.95
CA THR A 33 30.38 -7.93 5.80
C THR A 33 30.29 -9.40 5.53
N GLU A 34 29.99 -10.20 6.56
CA GLU A 34 29.72 -11.61 6.34
C GLU A 34 28.73 -11.62 5.20
N SER A 35 29.16 -12.20 4.07
CA SER A 35 28.29 -12.44 2.94
C SER A 35 27.12 -13.20 3.54
N LYS A 36 26.04 -12.46 3.80
CA LYS A 36 24.88 -12.97 4.51
C LYS A 36 24.28 -13.90 3.49
N LYS A 37 24.76 -15.15 3.47
CA LYS A 37 24.23 -16.23 2.65
C LYS A 37 22.73 -16.12 2.83
N SER A 38 22.03 -15.67 1.80
CA SER A 38 20.61 -15.44 1.90
C SER A 38 20.00 -16.82 2.10
N SER A 39 19.74 -17.16 3.35
CA SER A 39 19.03 -18.38 3.66
C SER A 39 17.65 -18.23 3.04
N PHE A 40 17.10 -19.33 2.54
CA PHE A 40 15.74 -19.33 2.00
C PHE A 40 14.74 -18.71 3.00
N ALA A 41 14.96 -18.93 4.30
CA ALA A 41 14.22 -18.28 5.38
C ALA A 41 14.32 -16.75 5.37
N ALA A 42 15.50 -16.17 5.10
CA ALA A 42 15.66 -14.71 4.99
C ALA A 42 14.89 -14.12 3.80
N VAL A 43 14.75 -14.88 2.70
CA VAL A 43 13.95 -14.48 1.54
C VAL A 43 12.45 -14.60 1.83
N VAL A 44 12.01 -15.69 2.47
CA VAL A 44 10.59 -15.91 2.81
C VAL A 44 10.07 -14.91 3.84
N VAL A 45 10.92 -14.47 4.76
CA VAL A 45 10.58 -13.44 5.76
C VAL A 45 10.75 -12.02 5.21
N SER A 46 11.31 -11.86 4.00
CA SER A 46 11.44 -10.55 3.36
C SER A 46 10.06 -9.88 3.21
N PRO A 47 9.90 -8.62 3.64
CA PRO A 47 8.64 -7.88 3.48
C PRO A 47 8.14 -7.87 2.04
N LEU A 48 9.04 -7.79 1.06
CA LEU A 48 8.71 -7.81 -0.37
C LEU A 48 8.12 -9.15 -0.80
N PHE A 49 8.65 -10.27 -0.28
CA PHE A 49 8.15 -11.60 -0.62
C PHE A 49 6.73 -11.80 -0.07
N VAL A 50 6.50 -11.44 1.20
CA VAL A 50 5.18 -11.55 1.84
C VAL A 50 4.14 -10.68 1.13
N LEU A 51 4.48 -9.43 0.80
CA LEU A 51 3.59 -8.54 0.06
C LEU A 51 3.31 -9.05 -1.35
N SER A 52 4.31 -9.60 -2.04
CA SER A 52 4.14 -10.15 -3.39
C SER A 52 3.23 -11.39 -3.37
N LEU A 53 3.38 -12.26 -2.38
CA LEU A 53 2.51 -13.42 -2.20
C LEU A 53 1.06 -13.00 -1.95
N LEU A 54 0.86 -11.94 -1.15
CA LEU A 54 -0.45 -11.35 -0.91
C LEU A 54 -1.08 -10.81 -2.20
N LEU A 55 -0.30 -10.10 -3.04
CA LEU A 55 -0.74 -9.63 -4.35
C LEU A 55 -1.14 -10.80 -5.27
N VAL A 56 -0.35 -11.87 -5.31
CA VAL A 56 -0.68 -13.07 -6.10
C VAL A 56 -1.97 -13.72 -5.60
N GLY A 57 -2.18 -13.84 -4.28
CA GLY A 57 -3.42 -14.35 -3.72
C GLY A 57 -4.64 -13.51 -4.10
N VAL A 58 -4.48 -12.18 -4.11
CA VAL A 58 -5.50 -11.25 -4.58
C VAL A 58 -5.79 -11.40 -6.06
N LEU A 59 -4.75 -11.49 -6.90
CA LEU A 59 -4.90 -11.74 -8.34
C LEU A 59 -5.62 -13.06 -8.61
N ALA A 60 -5.22 -14.14 -7.95
CA ALA A 60 -5.87 -15.44 -8.09
C ALA A 60 -7.36 -15.38 -7.69
N GLY A 61 -7.68 -14.71 -6.58
CA GLY A 61 -9.06 -14.48 -6.16
C GLY A 61 -9.87 -13.63 -7.13
N PHE A 62 -9.23 -12.66 -7.80
CA PHE A 62 -9.83 -11.83 -8.83
C PHE A 62 -10.19 -12.65 -10.07
N PHE A 63 -9.24 -13.42 -10.60
CA PHE A 63 -9.46 -14.29 -11.76
C PHE A 63 -10.46 -15.41 -11.48
N ALA A 64 -10.46 -15.98 -10.28
CA ALA A 64 -11.39 -17.03 -9.88
C ALA A 64 -12.81 -16.51 -9.56
N LYS A 65 -13.08 -15.20 -9.65
CA LYS A 65 -14.32 -14.52 -9.23
C LYS A 65 -14.75 -14.79 -7.78
N ARG A 66 -13.87 -15.40 -6.97
CA ARG A 66 -14.10 -15.76 -5.57
C ARG A 66 -13.34 -14.79 -4.68
N PHE A 67 -13.59 -13.50 -4.88
CA PHE A 67 -12.95 -12.47 -4.07
C PHE A 67 -13.56 -12.48 -2.67
N GLY A 68 -12.81 -12.97 -1.68
CA GLY A 68 -13.26 -13.05 -0.30
C GLY A 68 -13.55 -11.65 0.25
N LYS A 69 -14.83 -11.33 0.50
CA LYS A 69 -15.25 -10.06 1.12
C LYS A 69 -14.59 -9.84 2.50
N ALA A 70 -14.40 -10.91 3.27
CA ALA A 70 -13.74 -10.83 4.58
C ALA A 70 -12.28 -10.39 4.45
N PHE A 71 -11.53 -11.00 3.53
CA PHE A 71 -10.14 -10.63 3.27
C PHE A 71 -10.01 -9.18 2.80
N SER A 72 -10.83 -8.77 1.83
CA SER A 72 -10.77 -7.40 1.29
C SER A 72 -11.18 -6.34 2.31
N ASN A 73 -12.17 -6.61 3.17
CA ASN A 73 -12.52 -5.71 4.27
C ASN A 73 -11.41 -5.67 5.33
N GLY A 74 -10.83 -6.81 5.71
CA GLY A 74 -9.71 -6.87 6.66
C GLY A 74 -8.51 -6.06 6.18
N TYR A 75 -8.14 -6.21 4.90
CA TYR A 75 -7.06 -5.45 4.29
C TYR A 75 -7.33 -3.94 4.30
N LEU A 76 -8.54 -3.50 3.93
CA LEU A 76 -8.91 -2.08 3.98
C LEU A 76 -8.89 -1.51 5.41
N VAL A 77 -9.28 -2.29 6.42
CA VAL A 77 -9.23 -1.88 7.82
C VAL A 77 -7.78 -1.68 8.27
N VAL A 78 -6.88 -2.59 7.93
CA VAL A 78 -5.45 -2.47 8.27
C VAL A 78 -4.84 -1.22 7.63
N ILE A 79 -5.08 -1.00 6.32
CA ILE A 79 -4.57 0.18 5.60
C ILE A 79 -5.18 1.47 6.17
N SER A 80 -6.48 1.46 6.50
CA SER A 80 -7.15 2.58 7.12
C SER A 80 -6.55 2.92 8.49
N LEU A 81 -6.21 1.92 9.29
CA LEU A 81 -5.60 2.12 10.61
C LEU A 81 -4.19 2.71 10.47
N LEU A 82 -3.40 2.21 9.53
CA LEU A 82 -2.10 2.81 9.19
C LEU A 82 -2.28 4.28 8.78
N GLY A 83 -3.36 4.62 8.07
CA GLY A 83 -3.67 5.98 7.69
C GLY A 83 -4.01 6.89 8.86
N VAL A 84 -4.72 6.37 9.86
CA VAL A 84 -4.97 7.10 11.12
C VAL A 84 -3.66 7.35 11.86
N VAL A 85 -2.78 6.35 11.96
CA VAL A 85 -1.48 6.50 12.63
C VAL A 85 -0.62 7.51 11.88
N LEU A 86 -0.46 7.38 10.57
CA LEU A 86 0.33 8.29 9.75
C LEU A 86 -0.23 9.72 9.79
N GLY A 87 -1.54 9.87 9.64
CA GLY A 87 -2.21 11.16 9.75
C GLY A 87 -2.03 11.78 11.13
N GLY A 88 -2.12 10.98 12.20
CA GLY A 88 -1.86 11.43 13.57
C GLY A 88 -0.43 11.94 13.75
N ILE A 89 0.57 11.21 13.24
CA ILE A 89 1.97 11.64 13.29
C ILE A 89 2.15 12.96 12.53
N ILE A 90 1.58 13.09 11.33
CA ILE A 90 1.66 14.32 10.52
C ILE A 90 1.03 15.51 11.27
N LEU A 91 -0.11 15.31 11.94
CA LEU A 91 -0.79 16.38 12.67
C LEU A 91 -0.07 16.80 13.94
N ILE A 92 0.60 15.86 14.63
CA ILE A 92 1.29 16.12 15.90
C ILE A 92 2.69 16.70 15.67
N THR A 93 3.31 16.43 14.53
CA THR A 93 4.73 16.69 14.31
C THR A 93 4.97 17.92 13.43
N GLU A 94 5.88 18.81 13.84
CA GLU A 94 6.26 20.02 13.07
C GLU A 94 7.37 19.77 12.03
N HIS A 95 7.55 18.53 11.57
CA HIS A 95 8.61 18.20 10.62
C HIS A 95 8.17 18.55 9.20
N ARG A 96 8.95 19.43 8.54
CA ARG A 96 8.66 19.91 7.18
C ARG A 96 8.54 18.77 6.16
N GLU A 97 9.26 17.69 6.39
CA GLU A 97 9.27 16.47 5.56
C GLU A 97 7.94 15.72 5.56
N LEU A 98 7.09 15.94 6.58
CA LEU A 98 5.80 15.26 6.70
C LEU A 98 4.63 16.00 6.05
N TYR A 99 4.74 17.32 5.77
CA TYR A 99 3.63 18.10 5.20
C TYR A 99 3.22 17.65 3.79
N MET A 100 4.17 17.13 3.00
CA MET A 100 3.94 16.71 1.61
C MET A 100 4.06 15.19 1.44
N ASN A 101 3.61 14.42 2.44
CA ASN A 101 3.66 12.97 2.39
C ASN A 101 2.47 12.39 1.61
N TYR A 102 2.66 12.15 0.31
CA TYR A 102 1.64 11.60 -0.58
C TYR A 102 1.31 10.13 -0.29
N ASN A 103 2.03 9.45 0.63
CA ASN A 103 1.65 8.11 1.07
C ASN A 103 0.28 8.09 1.75
N LEU A 104 -0.22 9.22 2.24
CA LEU A 104 -1.58 9.33 2.78
C LEU A 104 -2.67 9.03 1.73
N LEU A 105 -2.36 9.11 0.42
CA LEU A 105 -3.31 8.78 -0.66
C LEU A 105 -3.64 7.28 -0.71
N TRP A 106 -2.64 6.42 -0.51
CA TRP A 106 -2.87 4.97 -0.44
C TRP A 106 -3.09 4.46 0.98
N CYS A 107 -2.60 5.19 1.98
CA CYS A 107 -2.76 4.90 3.38
C CYS A 107 -3.83 5.83 3.97
N ASN A 108 -5.04 5.82 3.40
CA ASN A 108 -6.07 6.81 3.72
C ASN A 108 -7.03 6.30 4.81
N PRO A 109 -7.25 7.04 5.92
CA PRO A 109 -8.22 6.65 6.95
C PRO A 109 -9.67 6.53 6.44
N LEU A 110 -10.01 7.15 5.31
CA LEU A 110 -11.33 7.04 4.69
C LEU A 110 -11.61 5.65 4.11
N PHE A 111 -10.59 4.80 3.92
CA PHE A 111 -10.79 3.42 3.47
C PHE A 111 -11.58 2.59 4.49
N GLY A 112 -11.54 2.96 5.78
CA GLY A 112 -12.40 2.38 6.81
C GLY A 112 -13.89 2.60 6.52
N LEU A 113 -14.27 3.74 5.92
CA LEU A 113 -15.65 3.99 5.52
C LEU A 113 -16.11 3.05 4.40
N VAL A 114 -15.21 2.66 3.49
CA VAL A 114 -15.51 1.65 2.45
C VAL A 114 -15.80 0.30 3.10
N ALA A 115 -14.98 -0.11 4.08
CA ALA A 115 -15.21 -1.35 4.82
C ALA A 115 -16.54 -1.31 5.59
N ILE A 116 -16.85 -0.21 6.29
CA ILE A 116 -18.11 -0.01 7.01
C ILE A 116 -19.31 -0.05 6.06
N ALA A 117 -19.24 0.63 4.92
CA ALA A 117 -20.29 0.61 3.90
C ALA A 117 -20.52 -0.81 3.36
N SER A 118 -19.45 -1.60 3.22
CA SER A 118 -19.52 -3.00 2.83
C SER A 118 -20.20 -3.88 3.89
N PHE A 119 -19.86 -3.68 5.18
CA PHE A 119 -20.48 -4.39 6.30
C PHE A 119 -21.97 -4.05 6.48
N LYS A 120 -22.35 -2.78 6.31
CA LYS A 120 -23.74 -2.32 6.37
C LYS A 120 -24.56 -2.63 5.10
N GLY A 121 -23.93 -3.16 4.06
CA GLY A 121 -24.60 -3.49 2.80
C GLY A 121 -24.96 -2.28 1.93
N TRP A 122 -24.36 -1.11 2.15
CA TRP A 122 -24.63 0.12 1.40
C TRP A 122 -23.95 0.13 0.03
N LYS A 123 -24.49 -0.64 -0.92
CA LYS A 123 -23.85 -0.90 -2.22
C LYS A 123 -23.55 0.35 -3.06
N LYS A 124 -24.43 1.35 -3.05
CA LYS A 124 -24.22 2.62 -3.78
C LYS A 124 -23.05 3.40 -3.18
N THR A 125 -23.03 3.55 -1.87
CA THR A 125 -21.98 4.25 -1.13
C THR A 125 -20.64 3.52 -1.22
N GLU A 126 -20.64 2.19 -1.08
CA GLU A 126 -19.45 1.36 -1.26
C GLU A 126 -18.83 1.56 -2.65
N ARG A 127 -19.65 1.56 -3.71
CA ARG A 127 -19.18 1.77 -5.08
C ARG A 127 -18.65 3.19 -5.29
N MET A 128 -19.36 4.20 -4.79
CA MET A 128 -18.93 5.61 -4.90
C MET A 128 -17.60 5.85 -4.17
N LEU A 129 -17.46 5.38 -2.93
CA LEU A 129 -16.22 5.52 -2.16
C LEU A 129 -15.07 4.71 -2.77
N SER A 130 -15.35 3.52 -3.32
CA SER A 130 -14.34 2.72 -4.04
C SER A 130 -13.86 3.43 -5.30
N ALA A 131 -14.76 4.09 -6.06
CA ALA A 131 -14.39 4.87 -7.24
C ALA A 131 -13.54 6.10 -6.87
N LEU A 132 -13.93 6.83 -5.82
CA LEU A 132 -13.14 7.94 -5.31
C LEU A 132 -11.74 7.48 -4.86
N SER A 133 -11.66 6.34 -4.17
CA SER A 133 -10.39 5.75 -3.73
C SER A 133 -9.48 5.39 -4.91
N LEU A 134 -10.05 4.85 -6.00
CA LEU A 134 -9.29 4.59 -7.22
C LEU A 134 -8.74 5.86 -7.86
N VAL A 135 -9.50 6.96 -7.86
CA VAL A 135 -9.00 8.25 -8.37
C VAL A 135 -7.80 8.72 -7.55
N LEU A 136 -7.85 8.62 -6.22
CA LEU A 136 -6.72 8.97 -5.35
C LEU A 136 -5.48 8.12 -5.63
N LEU A 137 -5.66 6.81 -5.84
CA LEU A 137 -4.55 5.91 -6.21
C LEU A 137 -3.98 6.26 -7.59
N SER A 138 -4.82 6.64 -8.55
CA SER A 138 -4.34 7.08 -9.88
C SER A 138 -3.52 8.37 -9.80
N ILE A 139 -3.94 9.33 -8.97
CA ILE A 139 -3.16 10.56 -8.73
C ILE A 139 -1.80 10.20 -8.12
N LEU A 140 -1.76 9.29 -7.15
CA LEU A 140 -0.50 8.84 -6.56
C LEU A 140 0.46 8.23 -7.60
N GLN A 141 -0.08 7.46 -8.56
CA GLN A 141 0.75 6.90 -9.64
C GLN A 141 1.34 7.99 -10.54
N LEU A 142 0.61 9.08 -10.79
CA LEU A 142 1.14 10.22 -11.53
C LEU A 142 2.27 10.92 -10.74
N ILE A 143 2.12 11.06 -9.43
CA ILE A 143 3.14 11.65 -8.55
C ILE A 143 4.43 10.81 -8.59
N TRP A 144 4.29 9.47 -8.56
CA TRP A 144 5.42 8.56 -8.69
C TRP A 144 6.04 8.62 -10.09
N ALA A 145 5.24 8.68 -11.15
CA ALA A 145 5.73 8.76 -12.53
C ALA A 145 6.47 10.08 -12.83
N LEU A 146 6.15 11.15 -12.11
CA LEU A 146 6.82 12.45 -12.21
C LEU A 146 8.03 12.58 -11.27
N ASP A 147 8.40 11.50 -10.57
CA ASP A 147 9.48 11.47 -9.57
C ASP A 147 9.36 12.55 -8.47
N VAL A 148 8.15 13.07 -8.25
CA VAL A 148 7.86 14.03 -7.17
C VAL A 148 8.03 13.37 -5.80
N GLN A 149 7.71 12.07 -5.72
CA GLN A 149 7.95 11.24 -4.54
C GLN A 149 8.45 9.86 -4.95
N TYR A 150 9.54 9.41 -4.34
CA TYR A 150 10.08 8.07 -4.56
C TYR A 150 9.10 6.97 -4.10
N ALA A 151 8.84 6.01 -4.98
CA ALA A 151 8.01 4.86 -4.72
C ALA A 151 8.86 3.66 -4.28
N HIS A 152 8.80 3.31 -2.99
CA HIS A 152 9.42 2.07 -2.53
C HIS A 152 8.72 0.87 -3.19
N PRO A 153 9.44 -0.14 -3.73
CA PRO A 153 8.83 -1.27 -4.44
C PRO A 153 7.73 -2.00 -3.66
N GLY A 154 7.87 -2.09 -2.33
CA GLY A 154 6.84 -2.66 -1.46
C GLY A 154 5.52 -1.88 -1.45
N PHE A 155 5.57 -0.54 -1.55
CA PHE A 155 4.37 0.30 -1.63
C PHE A 155 3.65 0.14 -2.95
N VAL A 156 4.39 -0.08 -4.05
CA VAL A 156 3.80 -0.37 -5.36
C VAL A 156 2.93 -1.62 -5.29
N VAL A 157 3.43 -2.69 -4.65
CA VAL A 157 2.68 -3.95 -4.46
C VAL A 157 1.40 -3.72 -3.63
N ILE A 158 1.48 -2.92 -2.57
CA ILE A 158 0.33 -2.56 -1.73
C ILE A 158 -0.71 -1.77 -2.53
N VAL A 159 -0.29 -0.78 -3.31
CA VAL A 159 -1.15 0.07 -4.13
C VAL A 159 -1.84 -0.72 -5.24
N LEU A 160 -1.11 -1.63 -5.90
CA LEU A 160 -1.69 -2.54 -6.89
C LEU A 160 -2.77 -3.44 -6.27
N THR A 161 -2.50 -3.98 -5.08
CA THR A 161 -3.46 -4.79 -4.33
C THR A 161 -4.72 -3.99 -4.00
N LEU A 162 -4.57 -2.75 -3.52
CA LEU A 162 -5.69 -1.83 -3.25
C LEU A 162 -6.50 -1.53 -4.52
N ALA A 163 -5.82 -1.23 -5.61
CA ALA A 163 -6.47 -0.93 -6.89
C ALA A 163 -7.34 -2.11 -7.33
N LEU A 164 -6.84 -3.35 -7.28
CA LEU A 164 -7.61 -4.55 -7.61
C LEU A 164 -8.81 -4.75 -6.67
N ILE A 165 -8.65 -4.50 -5.38
CA ILE A 165 -9.74 -4.58 -4.41
C ILE A 165 -10.84 -3.58 -4.77
N PHE A 166 -10.51 -2.31 -5.00
CA PHE A 166 -11.51 -1.30 -5.35
C PHE A 166 -12.16 -1.57 -6.71
N LEU A 167 -11.37 -2.01 -7.68
CA LEU A 167 -11.86 -2.38 -9.02
C LEU A 167 -12.89 -3.51 -8.92
N SER A 168 -12.57 -4.56 -8.15
CA SER A 168 -13.48 -5.69 -7.93
C SER A 168 -14.82 -5.27 -7.33
N ARG A 169 -14.85 -4.28 -6.43
CA ARG A 169 -16.07 -3.77 -5.80
C ARG A 169 -16.93 -2.95 -6.75
N ILE A 170 -16.31 -2.24 -7.70
CA ILE A 170 -17.04 -1.49 -8.73
C ILE A 170 -17.70 -2.46 -9.70
N PHE A 171 -16.95 -3.45 -10.20
CA PHE A 171 -17.43 -4.42 -11.18
C PHE A 171 -18.25 -5.58 -10.60
N ALA A 172 -18.22 -5.79 -9.29
CA ALA A 172 -19.10 -6.75 -8.62
C ALA A 172 -20.55 -6.42 -8.97
N ARG A 173 -21.17 -7.29 -9.78
CA ARG A 173 -22.60 -7.21 -10.09
C ARG A 173 -23.36 -7.36 -8.77
N PRO A 174 -24.43 -6.56 -8.53
CA PRO A 174 -25.30 -6.84 -7.41
C PRO A 174 -25.76 -8.29 -7.53
N ALA A 175 -25.65 -9.06 -6.45
CA ALA A 175 -26.22 -10.40 -6.42
C ALA A 175 -27.69 -10.28 -6.86
N PRO A 176 -28.18 -11.15 -7.76
CA PRO A 176 -29.60 -11.17 -8.06
C PRO A 176 -30.31 -11.32 -6.71
N LYS A 177 -31.27 -10.42 -6.44
CA LYS A 177 -32.18 -10.62 -5.32
C LYS A 177 -32.82 -11.97 -5.58
N GLU A 178 -32.64 -12.95 -4.69
CA GLU A 178 -33.44 -14.16 -4.73
C GLU A 178 -34.90 -13.71 -4.80
N PRO A 179 -35.67 -14.13 -5.81
CA PRO A 179 -37.08 -13.83 -5.83
C PRO A 179 -37.64 -14.41 -4.53
N ALA A 180 -38.35 -13.58 -3.77
CA ALA A 180 -39.08 -13.99 -2.59
C ALA A 180 -40.06 -15.12 -2.98
N GLN A 181 -39.60 -16.37 -2.93
CA GLN A 181 -40.42 -17.52 -3.25
C GLN A 181 -41.30 -17.81 -2.04
N LYS A 182 -42.60 -17.55 -2.26
CA LYS A 182 -43.75 -18.22 -1.63
C LYS A 182 -43.88 -18.08 -0.10
N GLN A 183 -44.40 -16.94 0.33
CA GLN A 183 -45.34 -16.89 1.47
C GLN A 183 -46.73 -16.49 0.99
N MET A 184 -47.28 -17.23 0.02
CA MET A 184 -48.69 -17.13 -0.39
C MET A 184 -49.12 -18.48 -0.99
N SER A 185 -49.17 -19.54 -0.18
CA SER A 185 -49.89 -20.78 -0.49
C SER A 185 -49.81 -21.75 0.70
N SER A 186 -50.45 -21.40 1.82
CA SER A 186 -51.03 -22.38 2.75
C SER A 186 -51.82 -21.61 3.80
N GLY A 187 -53.14 -21.57 3.64
CA GLY A 187 -54.03 -20.81 4.52
C GLY A 187 -55.44 -20.72 3.93
N SER A 188 -55.91 -21.80 3.33
CA SER A 188 -57.33 -22.01 3.03
C SER A 188 -57.59 -23.50 3.14
N ARG A 189 -58.00 -23.89 4.35
CA ARG A 189 -59.10 -24.82 4.66
C ARG A 189 -59.25 -24.90 6.16
#